data_AF-A9NUE3-F1
#
_entry.id   AF-A9NUE3-F1
#
_cell.length_a   1.000
_cell.length_b   1.000
_cell.length_c   1.000
_cell.angle_alpha   90.00
_cell.angle_beta   90.00
_cell.angle_gamma   90.00
#
_symmetry.space_group_name_H-M   'P 1'
#
loop_
_entity.id
_entity.type
_entity.pdbx_description
1 polymer ?
#
loop_
_entity_poly.entity_id
_entity_poly.type
_entity_poly.pdbx_seq_one_letter_code
_entity_poly.pdbx_strand_id
1 'polypeptide(L)'
;MAIILSTWTENYGDPSESKDLLTQFKGAAIAIASDEKIALLGAIQSLFEGSMYTFVFLWTPALSPNEQDIPHGFIFATFMLSSMLGSSLASRLMARQAVKVEGYMQIVFLVSSASFLLPLITTFILEPSTEKGGSITAGGRLQLLGFCVFEACVGIFWPSIMKMRSQYIPEESRSTIMNFFRIPLNIFVCVVLYNVNAFPITVMFGMCAIFLFMASVLQRRLMVVAESHKTKSLDTWVVTKERDTEAEPLNI
;
A
#
# COMPACT_ATOMS: atom_id res chain seq x y z
N MET A 1 -29.23 20.47 10.22
CA MET A 1 -29.18 20.31 8.75
C MET A 1 -29.50 21.61 8.01
N ALA A 2 -30.53 22.38 8.42
CA ALA A 2 -30.86 23.67 7.78
C ALA A 2 -29.73 24.71 7.82
N ILE A 3 -29.01 24.83 8.94
CA ILE A 3 -27.87 25.76 9.06
C ILE A 3 -26.77 25.40 8.06
N ILE A 4 -26.37 24.13 8.00
CA ILE A 4 -25.35 23.61 7.06
C ILE A 4 -25.74 23.88 5.61
N LEU A 5 -27.01 23.66 5.23
CA LEU A 5 -27.49 23.95 3.87
C LEU A 5 -27.52 25.45 3.55
N SER A 6 -27.68 26.30 4.56
CA SER A 6 -27.77 27.76 4.38
C SER A 6 -26.42 28.49 4.42
N THR A 7 -25.44 27.98 5.15
CA THR A 7 -24.13 28.63 5.29
C THR A 7 -23.05 28.01 4.41
N TRP A 8 -23.32 26.86 3.78
CA TRP A 8 -22.34 26.18 2.93
C TRP A 8 -22.57 26.50 1.45
N THR A 9 -22.12 27.68 1.04
CA THR A 9 -22.15 28.15 -0.35
C THR A 9 -21.19 27.38 -1.27
N GLU A 10 -20.25 26.62 -0.70
CA GLU A 10 -19.18 25.89 -1.37
C GLU A 10 -19.55 24.44 -1.73
N ASN A 11 -20.77 23.99 -1.39
CA ASN A 11 -21.26 22.63 -1.69
C ASN A 11 -21.63 22.43 -3.18
N TYR A 12 -21.63 23.49 -3.98
CA TYR A 12 -21.77 23.40 -5.42
C TYR A 12 -20.36 23.49 -6.00
N GLY A 13 -19.76 22.34 -6.28
CA GLY A 13 -18.51 22.27 -7.04
C GLY A 13 -18.62 23.10 -8.32
N ASP A 14 -17.51 23.71 -8.73
CA ASP A 14 -17.47 24.59 -9.88
C ASP A 14 -18.05 23.88 -11.12
N PRO A 15 -19.14 24.35 -11.74
CA PRO A 15 -19.74 23.67 -12.89
C PRO A 15 -18.77 23.60 -14.09
N SER A 16 -17.73 24.44 -14.10
CA SER A 16 -16.63 24.38 -15.06
C SER A 16 -15.66 23.20 -14.83
N GLU A 17 -15.68 22.58 -13.65
CA GLU A 17 -14.89 21.39 -13.29
C GLU A 17 -15.63 20.07 -13.47
N SER A 18 -16.86 20.08 -14.00
CA SER A 18 -17.57 18.87 -14.44
C SER A 18 -16.96 18.29 -15.71
N LYS A 19 -15.64 18.08 -15.71
CA LYS A 19 -14.95 17.29 -16.74
C LYS A 19 -15.61 15.92 -16.74
N ASP A 20 -16.21 15.59 -17.88
CA ASP A 20 -16.89 14.33 -18.10
C ASP A 20 -16.02 13.15 -17.60
N LEU A 21 -16.58 12.21 -16.84
CA LEU A 21 -15.80 11.16 -16.16
C LEU A 21 -14.89 10.43 -17.15
N LEU A 22 -15.40 10.17 -18.35
CA LEU A 22 -14.64 9.55 -19.46
C LEU A 22 -13.41 10.38 -19.87
N THR A 23 -13.52 11.71 -19.87
CA THR A 23 -12.42 12.62 -20.18
C THR A 23 -11.37 12.61 -19.07
N GLN A 24 -11.79 12.54 -17.80
CA GLN A 24 -10.87 12.39 -16.68
C GLN A 24 -10.16 11.04 -16.69
N PHE A 25 -10.89 9.95 -16.96
CA PHE A 25 -10.31 8.61 -17.10
C PHE A 25 -9.34 8.52 -18.27
N LYS A 26 -9.67 9.14 -19.42
CA LYS A 26 -8.77 9.24 -20.57
C LYS A 26 -7.51 10.05 -20.23
N GLY A 27 -7.66 11.18 -19.54
CA GLY A 27 -6.54 11.99 -19.06
C GLY A 27 -5.64 11.22 -18.08
N ALA A 28 -6.24 10.48 -17.15
CA ALA A 28 -5.51 9.60 -16.23
C ALA A 28 -4.78 8.47 -16.99
N ALA A 29 -5.42 7.83 -17.96
CA ALA A 29 -4.79 6.79 -18.78
C ALA A 29 -3.58 7.31 -19.57
N ILE A 30 -3.68 8.53 -20.13
CA ILE A 30 -2.57 9.19 -20.81
C ILE A 30 -1.44 9.52 -19.83
N ALA A 31 -1.76 10.07 -18.65
CA ALA A 31 -0.77 10.38 -17.62
C ALA A 31 -0.05 9.12 -17.10
N ILE A 32 -0.79 8.03 -16.90
CA ILE A 32 -0.26 6.72 -16.52
C ILE A 32 0.65 6.15 -17.62
N ALA A 33 0.24 6.25 -18.89
CA ALA A 33 1.04 5.80 -20.02
C ALA A 33 2.30 6.65 -20.23
N SER A 34 2.27 7.91 -19.81
CA SER A 34 3.37 8.87 -19.97
C SER A 34 4.40 8.78 -18.84
N ASP A 35 3.97 8.47 -17.61
CA ASP A 35 4.87 8.34 -16.45
C ASP A 35 4.72 6.95 -15.79
N GLU A 36 5.70 6.09 -16.07
CA GLU A 36 5.82 4.75 -15.49
C GLU A 36 5.83 4.79 -13.94
N LYS A 37 6.34 5.85 -13.30
CA LYS A 37 6.35 5.97 -11.83
C LYS A 37 4.93 6.02 -11.27
N ILE A 38 4.04 6.73 -11.96
CA ILE A 38 2.63 6.85 -11.58
C ILE A 38 1.94 5.49 -11.69
N ALA A 39 2.19 4.77 -12.79
CA ALA A 39 1.66 3.43 -13.01
C ALA A 39 2.12 2.43 -11.93
N LEU A 40 3.43 2.41 -11.66
CA LEU A 40 4.04 1.54 -10.65
C LEU A 40 3.51 1.87 -9.25
N LEU A 41 3.42 3.15 -8.90
CA LEU A 41 2.91 3.59 -7.60
C LEU A 41 1.45 3.19 -7.38
N GLY A 42 0.60 3.38 -8.39
CA GLY A 42 -0.80 2.99 -8.37
C GLY A 42 -0.96 1.47 -8.20
N ALA A 43 -0.21 0.68 -8.97
CA ALA A 43 -0.23 -0.78 -8.87
C ALA A 43 0.22 -1.29 -7.50
N ILE A 44 1.32 -0.76 -6.95
CA ILE A 44 1.83 -1.13 -5.61
C ILE A 44 0.77 -0.83 -4.53
N GLN A 45 0.17 0.36 -4.60
CA GLN A 45 -0.84 0.77 -3.64
C GLN A 45 -2.05 -0.15 -3.69
N SER A 46 -2.57 -0.43 -4.89
CA SER A 46 -3.71 -1.33 -5.04
C SER A 46 -3.39 -2.74 -4.52
N LEU A 47 -2.24 -3.32 -4.88
CA LEU A 47 -1.84 -4.68 -4.44
C LEU A 47 -1.76 -4.78 -2.90
N PHE A 48 -1.21 -3.75 -2.26
CA PHE A 48 -1.12 -3.71 -0.80
C PHE A 48 -2.49 -3.57 -0.14
N GLU A 49 -3.32 -2.62 -0.61
CA GLU A 49 -4.65 -2.39 -0.06
C GLU A 49 -5.59 -3.58 -0.26
N GLY A 50 -5.54 -4.23 -1.43
CA GLY A 50 -6.29 -5.46 -1.68
C GLY A 50 -5.92 -6.59 -0.73
N SER A 51 -4.62 -6.73 -0.42
CA SER A 51 -4.13 -7.70 0.56
C SER A 51 -4.56 -7.34 1.99
N MET A 52 -4.53 -6.05 2.34
CA MET A 52 -5.00 -5.55 3.63
C MET A 52 -6.51 -5.82 3.83
N TYR A 53 -7.34 -5.53 2.83
CA TYR A 53 -8.79 -5.80 2.92
C TYR A 53 -9.07 -7.30 3.09
N THR A 54 -8.38 -8.15 2.32
CA THR A 54 -8.47 -9.60 2.46
C THR A 54 -8.10 -10.05 3.87
N PHE A 55 -7.02 -9.51 4.44
CA PHE A 55 -6.61 -9.78 5.81
C PHE A 55 -7.68 -9.40 6.84
N VAL A 56 -8.29 -8.21 6.72
CA VAL A 56 -9.35 -7.75 7.65
C VAL A 56 -10.56 -8.70 7.68
N PHE A 57 -10.87 -9.36 6.56
CA PHE A 57 -11.92 -10.38 6.54
C PHE A 57 -11.47 -11.75 7.07
N LEU A 58 -10.22 -12.13 6.82
CA LEU A 58 -9.75 -13.50 7.10
C LEU A 58 -9.05 -13.67 8.45
N TRP A 59 -8.62 -12.61 9.14
CA TRP A 59 -7.86 -12.77 10.38
C TRP A 59 -8.68 -13.46 11.49
N THR A 60 -9.97 -13.17 11.61
CA THR A 60 -10.87 -13.78 12.61
C THR A 60 -11.03 -15.30 12.40
N PRO A 61 -11.47 -15.79 11.22
CA PRO A 61 -11.58 -17.23 10.98
C PRO A 61 -10.22 -17.93 10.96
N ALA A 62 -9.15 -17.22 10.59
CA ALA A 62 -7.81 -17.79 10.62
C ALA A 62 -7.28 -18.01 12.04
N LEU A 63 -7.65 -17.15 13.00
CA LEU A 63 -7.17 -17.24 14.38
C LEU A 63 -8.08 -18.10 15.29
N SER A 64 -9.37 -18.21 14.95
CA SER A 64 -10.34 -19.05 15.66
C SER A 64 -11.03 -20.04 14.69
N PRO A 65 -10.30 -21.03 14.13
CA PRO A 65 -10.90 -22.01 13.22
C PRO A 65 -11.85 -22.99 13.93
N ASN A 66 -11.78 -23.10 15.26
CA ASN A 66 -12.58 -24.01 16.09
C ASN A 66 -13.55 -23.27 17.04
N GLU A 67 -13.93 -22.02 16.74
CA GLU A 67 -14.81 -21.20 17.59
C GLU A 67 -14.32 -21.09 19.04
N GLN A 68 -13.01 -20.95 19.24
CA GLN A 68 -12.45 -20.65 20.55
C GLN A 68 -12.92 -19.26 20.99
N ASP A 69 -13.30 -19.12 22.27
CA ASP A 69 -13.61 -17.84 22.92
C ASP A 69 -12.34 -17.01 23.07
N ILE A 70 -11.98 -16.31 22.00
CA ILE A 70 -10.84 -15.42 21.96
C ILE A 70 -11.35 -13.97 22.10
N PRO A 71 -10.76 -13.14 22.96
CA PRO A 71 -11.14 -11.74 23.07
C PRO A 71 -10.74 -10.94 21.82
N HIS A 72 -11.58 -10.97 20.79
CA HIS A 72 -11.34 -10.31 19.49
C HIS A 72 -11.04 -8.81 19.64
N GLY A 73 -11.69 -8.13 20.58
CA GLY A 73 -11.44 -6.72 20.85
C GLY A 73 -10.02 -6.42 21.34
N PHE A 74 -9.44 -7.26 22.18
CA PHE A 74 -8.06 -7.10 22.66
C PHE A 74 -7.03 -7.36 21.56
N ILE A 75 -7.29 -8.34 20.69
CA ILE A 75 -6.43 -8.61 19.53
C ILE A 75 -6.46 -7.44 18.56
N PHE A 76 -7.66 -6.95 18.25
CA PHE A 76 -7.82 -5.78 17.38
C PHE A 76 -7.15 -4.53 17.98
N ALA A 77 -7.26 -4.31 19.30
CA ALA A 77 -6.52 -3.25 19.97
C ALA A 77 -5.00 -3.40 19.85
N THR A 78 -4.50 -4.64 19.89
CA THR A 78 -3.07 -4.95 19.69
C THR A 78 -2.64 -4.66 18.25
N PHE A 79 -3.48 -4.96 17.26
CA PHE A 79 -3.25 -4.59 15.86
C PHE A 79 -3.17 -3.08 15.67
N MET A 80 -4.11 -2.33 16.25
CA MET A 80 -4.10 -0.87 16.23
C MET A 80 -2.88 -0.28 16.93
N LEU A 81 -2.44 -0.86 18.06
CA LEU A 81 -1.21 -0.45 18.71
C LEU A 81 0.00 -0.69 17.81
N SER A 82 0.08 -1.86 17.16
CA SER A 82 1.15 -2.20 16.23
C SER A 82 1.22 -1.25 15.04
N SER A 83 0.07 -0.90 14.45
CA SER A 83 0.01 0.05 13.33
C SER A 83 0.42 1.47 13.75
N MET A 84 0.03 1.93 14.95
CA MET A 84 0.50 3.20 15.50
C MET A 84 2.03 3.24 15.71
N LEU A 85 2.62 2.13 16.18
CA LEU A 85 4.07 1.99 16.30
C LEU A 85 4.73 2.06 14.91
N GLY A 86 4.17 1.39 13.92
CA GLY A 86 4.61 1.44 12.53
C GLY A 86 4.60 2.86 11.95
N SER A 87 3.50 3.60 12.11
CA SER A 87 3.39 4.99 11.63
C SER A 87 4.38 5.94 12.33
N SER A 88 4.62 5.72 13.63
CA SER A 88 5.62 6.47 14.39
C SER A 88 7.04 6.19 13.88
N LEU A 89 7.35 4.92 13.57
CA LEU A 89 8.63 4.53 12.98
C LEU A 89 8.82 5.15 11.60
N ALA A 90 7.79 5.12 10.75
CA ALA A 90 7.84 5.73 9.43
C ALA A 90 8.05 7.24 9.49
N SER A 91 7.38 7.93 10.41
CA SER A 91 7.57 9.37 10.63
C SER A 91 9.03 9.69 10.98
N ARG A 92 9.64 8.91 11.88
CA ARG A 92 11.07 9.06 12.23
C ARG A 92 12.00 8.72 11.07
N LEU A 93 11.66 7.71 10.27
CA LEU A 93 12.46 7.29 9.13
C LEU A 93 12.43 8.33 8.02
N MET A 94 11.26 8.91 7.75
CA MET A 94 11.08 9.99 6.78
C MET A 94 11.75 11.29 7.20
N ALA A 95 11.93 11.53 8.51
CA ALA A 95 12.69 12.67 9.03
C ALA A 95 14.20 12.55 8.74
N ARG A 96 14.72 11.34 8.50
CA ARG A 96 16.12 11.12 8.14
C ARG A 96 16.30 11.19 6.63
N GLN A 97 16.96 12.23 6.14
CA GLN A 97 17.25 12.40 4.69
C GLN A 97 18.09 11.27 4.08
N ALA A 98 18.81 10.50 4.89
CA ALA A 98 19.66 9.40 4.44
C ALA A 98 18.86 8.16 3.96
N VAL A 99 17.61 7.99 4.39
CA VAL A 99 16.82 6.79 4.03
C VAL A 99 15.77 7.15 2.98
N LYS A 100 15.98 6.64 1.76
CA LYS A 100 14.99 6.77 0.68
C LYS A 100 13.75 5.97 1.00
N VAL A 101 12.58 6.56 0.76
CA VAL A 101 11.27 5.93 1.00
C VAL A 101 11.15 4.64 0.20
N GLU A 102 11.69 4.67 -1.01
CA GLU A 102 11.61 3.60 -1.96
C GLU A 102 12.32 2.32 -1.47
N GLY A 103 13.39 2.48 -0.68
CA GLY A 103 14.22 1.36 -0.23
C GLY A 103 13.69 0.63 0.97
N TYR A 104 13.25 1.35 1.99
CA TYR A 104 12.67 0.68 3.15
C TYR A 104 11.28 0.10 2.82
N MET A 105 10.52 0.72 1.90
CA MET A 105 9.21 0.20 1.48
C MET A 105 9.32 -1.18 0.82
N GLN A 106 10.40 -1.46 0.11
CA GLN A 106 10.67 -2.80 -0.42
C GLN A 106 10.77 -3.84 0.71
N ILE A 107 11.51 -3.51 1.78
CA ILE A 107 11.67 -4.38 2.95
C ILE A 107 10.32 -4.57 3.64
N VAL A 108 9.52 -3.51 3.78
CA VAL A 108 8.17 -3.57 4.35
C VAL A 108 7.28 -4.55 3.58
N PHE A 109 7.30 -4.51 2.24
CA PHE A 109 6.52 -5.45 1.42
C PHE A 109 7.01 -6.90 1.53
N LEU A 110 8.34 -7.12 1.60
CA LEU A 110 8.90 -8.46 1.82
C LEU A 110 8.54 -9.03 3.18
N VAL A 111 8.65 -8.23 4.24
CA VAL A 111 8.24 -8.62 5.60
C VAL A 111 6.74 -8.90 5.63
N SER A 112 5.92 -8.07 5.00
CA SER A 112 4.47 -8.28 4.89
C SER A 112 4.13 -9.58 4.15
N SER A 113 4.82 -9.87 3.04
CA SER A 113 4.66 -11.11 2.29
C SER A 113 5.03 -12.33 3.15
N ALA A 114 6.17 -12.27 3.86
CA ALA A 114 6.61 -13.32 4.76
C ALA A 114 5.62 -13.55 5.92
N SER A 115 5.03 -12.49 6.47
CA SER A 115 3.99 -12.60 7.50
C SER A 115 2.77 -13.40 7.05
N PHE A 116 2.37 -13.32 5.78
CA PHE A 116 1.27 -14.12 5.23
C PHE A 116 1.67 -15.53 4.79
N LEU A 117 2.97 -15.84 4.73
CA LEU A 117 3.45 -17.22 4.58
C LEU A 117 3.44 -17.98 5.92
N LEU A 118 3.45 -17.30 7.07
CA LEU A 118 3.43 -17.94 8.39
C LEU A 118 2.24 -18.90 8.61
N PRO A 119 0.98 -18.54 8.27
CA PRO A 119 -0.15 -19.47 8.35
C PRO A 119 0.01 -20.74 7.49
N LEU A 120 0.74 -20.65 6.36
CA LEU A 120 1.06 -21.83 5.54
C LEU A 120 2.04 -22.74 6.28
N ILE A 121 3.12 -22.14 6.80
CA ILE A 121 4.18 -22.88 7.47
C ILE A 121 3.65 -23.55 8.74
N THR A 122 2.80 -22.86 9.51
CA THR A 122 2.21 -23.45 10.72
C THR A 122 1.26 -24.60 10.42
N THR A 123 0.47 -24.52 9.34
CA THR A 123 -0.43 -25.61 8.92
C THR A 123 0.33 -26.82 8.34
N PHE A 124 1.51 -26.61 7.75
CA PHE A 124 2.35 -27.69 7.21
C PHE A 124 3.31 -28.32 8.24
N ILE A 125 3.80 -27.57 9.23
CA ILE A 125 4.86 -28.02 10.15
C ILE A 125 4.30 -28.42 11.53
N LEU A 126 3.27 -27.73 12.03
CA LEU A 126 2.67 -28.07 13.32
C LEU A 126 1.41 -28.90 13.10
N GLU A 127 1.40 -30.13 13.62
CA GLU A 127 0.21 -30.98 13.66
C GLU A 127 -0.98 -30.20 14.26
N PRO A 128 -2.17 -30.28 13.65
CA PRO A 128 -3.37 -29.64 14.19
C PRO A 128 -3.70 -30.30 15.53
N SER A 129 -3.34 -29.62 16.62
CA SER A 129 -3.72 -30.04 17.97
C SER A 129 -5.24 -30.05 18.04
N THR A 130 -5.82 -31.26 18.01
CA THR A 130 -7.26 -31.52 17.93
C THR A 130 -7.89 -31.40 19.32
N GLU A 131 -7.60 -30.31 20.03
CA GLU A 131 -8.15 -30.03 21.35
C GLU A 131 -9.17 -28.90 21.22
N LYS A 132 -10.46 -29.25 21.27
CA LYS A 132 -11.57 -28.28 21.30
C LYS A 132 -11.59 -27.60 22.68
N GLY A 133 -11.50 -26.27 22.70
CA GLY A 133 -11.77 -25.47 23.91
C GLY A 133 -10.56 -25.12 24.81
N GLY A 134 -9.35 -24.98 24.26
CA GLY A 134 -8.15 -24.55 24.99
C GLY A 134 -7.69 -23.11 24.71
N SER A 135 -6.77 -22.59 25.53
CA SER A 135 -6.06 -21.32 25.30
C SER A 135 -5.26 -21.34 23.98
N ILE A 136 -4.97 -20.15 23.41
CA ILE A 136 -4.26 -19.99 22.12
C ILE A 136 -3.08 -20.98 21.97
N THR A 137 -3.23 -21.92 21.04
CA THR A 137 -2.22 -22.91 20.63
C THR A 137 -0.93 -22.22 20.21
N ALA A 138 0.22 -22.89 20.34
CA ALA A 138 1.52 -22.33 19.91
C ALA A 138 1.50 -21.81 18.45
N GLY A 139 0.81 -22.51 17.55
CA GLY A 139 0.58 -22.06 16.17
C GLY A 139 -0.24 -20.76 16.07
N GLY A 140 -1.30 -20.62 16.87
CA GLY A 140 -2.11 -19.39 16.94
C GLY A 140 -1.33 -18.18 17.48
N ARG A 141 -0.40 -18.39 18.43
CA ARG A 141 0.48 -17.33 18.95
C ARG A 141 1.44 -16.83 17.87
N LEU A 142 2.03 -17.75 17.09
CA LEU A 142 2.91 -17.40 15.98
C LEU A 142 2.16 -16.65 14.86
N GLN A 143 0.93 -17.07 14.58
CA GLN A 143 0.07 -16.41 13.61
C GLN A 143 -0.34 -15.00 14.07
N LEU A 144 -0.69 -14.83 15.35
CA LEU A 144 -0.96 -13.52 15.94
C LEU A 144 0.26 -12.60 15.82
N LEU A 145 1.47 -13.11 16.08
CA LEU A 145 2.71 -12.35 15.90
C LEU A 145 2.90 -11.94 14.44
N GLY A 146 2.67 -12.86 13.49
CA GLY A 146 2.72 -12.55 12.05
C GLY A 146 1.76 -11.44 11.64
N PHE A 147 0.53 -11.49 12.15
CA PHE A 147 -0.50 -10.47 11.94
C PHE A 147 -0.13 -9.12 12.56
N CYS A 148 0.43 -9.11 13.78
CA CYS A 148 0.94 -7.89 14.40
C CYS A 148 2.08 -7.27 13.57
N VAL A 149 3.00 -8.08 13.03
CA VAL A 149 4.08 -7.61 12.15
C VAL A 149 3.52 -7.02 10.85
N PHE A 150 2.49 -7.66 10.27
CA PHE A 150 1.81 -7.12 9.09
C PHE A 150 1.14 -5.77 9.41
N GLU A 151 0.46 -5.64 10.54
CA GLU A 151 -0.16 -4.37 10.97
C GLU A 151 0.86 -3.25 11.22
N ALA A 152 2.04 -3.57 11.78
CA ALA A 152 3.13 -2.62 11.85
C ALA A 152 3.58 -2.16 10.45
N CYS A 153 3.63 -3.08 9.49
CA CYS A 153 3.95 -2.76 8.09
C CYS A 153 2.87 -1.87 7.44
N VAL A 154 1.58 -2.12 7.70
CA VAL A 154 0.47 -1.24 7.28
C VAL A 154 0.64 0.17 7.86
N GLY A 155 1.00 0.25 9.14
CA GLY A 155 1.32 1.51 9.81
C GLY A 155 2.46 2.29 9.14
N ILE A 156 3.48 1.59 8.63
CA ILE A 156 4.59 2.22 7.90
C ILE A 156 4.17 2.61 6.47
N PHE A 157 3.34 1.80 5.84
CA PHE A 157 2.91 1.96 4.46
C PHE A 157 2.15 3.27 4.23
N TRP A 158 1.15 3.59 5.06
CA TRP A 158 0.28 4.78 4.91
C TRP A 158 1.03 6.13 4.82
N PRO A 159 1.90 6.49 5.76
CA PRO A 159 2.64 7.75 5.67
C PRO A 159 3.62 7.76 4.49
N SER A 160 4.22 6.61 4.17
CA SER A 160 5.21 6.47 3.09
C SER A 160 4.57 6.62 1.70
N ILE A 161 3.43 5.95 1.47
CA ILE A 161 2.69 6.07 0.22
C ILE A 161 2.13 7.49 0.04
N MET A 162 1.71 8.15 1.12
CA MET A 162 1.23 9.53 1.06
C MET A 162 2.33 10.48 0.56
N LYS A 163 3.56 10.32 1.06
CA LYS A 163 4.73 11.09 0.62
C LYS A 163 5.10 10.83 -0.85
N MET A 164 5.07 9.58 -1.29
CA MET A 164 5.36 9.25 -2.70
C MET A 164 4.26 9.76 -3.63
N ARG A 165 3.00 9.64 -3.23
CA ARG A 165 1.85 10.19 -3.97
C ARG A 165 1.95 11.71 -4.11
N SER A 166 2.41 12.41 -3.06
CA SER A 166 2.60 13.86 -3.11
C SER A 166 3.71 14.30 -4.07
N GLN A 167 4.73 13.47 -4.24
CA GLN A 167 5.89 13.78 -5.09
C GLN A 167 5.69 13.38 -6.55
N TYR A 168 5.00 12.27 -6.81
CA TYR A 168 4.91 11.70 -8.16
C TYR A 168 3.59 11.97 -8.87
N ILE A 169 2.50 12.26 -8.15
CA ILE A 169 1.17 12.40 -8.76
C ILE A 169 0.68 13.85 -8.66
N PRO A 170 0.41 14.53 -9.80
CA PRO A 170 -0.15 15.87 -9.81
C PRO A 170 -1.51 15.91 -9.09
N GLU A 171 -1.77 16.99 -8.36
CA GLU A 171 -2.91 17.09 -7.45
C GLU A 171 -4.26 16.94 -8.16
N GLU A 172 -4.39 17.52 -9.36
CA GLU A 172 -5.63 17.52 -10.15
C GLU A 172 -6.14 16.12 -10.54
N SER A 173 -5.25 15.15 -10.77
CA SER A 173 -5.63 13.82 -11.27
C SER A 173 -5.33 12.68 -10.29
N ARG A 174 -4.88 13.01 -9.07
CA ARG A 174 -4.47 12.01 -8.08
C ARG A 174 -5.59 11.02 -7.76
N SER A 175 -6.79 11.54 -7.46
CA SER A 175 -7.96 10.71 -7.15
C SER A 175 -8.30 9.74 -8.28
N THR A 176 -8.37 10.26 -9.52
CA THR A 176 -8.74 9.51 -10.72
C THR A 176 -7.74 8.40 -11.04
N ILE A 177 -6.44 8.71 -11.00
CA ILE A 177 -5.37 7.74 -11.26
C ILE A 177 -5.41 6.59 -10.24
N MET A 178 -5.58 6.89 -8.96
CA MET A 178 -5.63 5.84 -7.93
C MET A 178 -6.88 4.98 -8.06
N ASN A 179 -8.03 5.58 -8.37
CA ASN A 179 -9.27 4.84 -8.57
C ASN A 179 -9.19 3.94 -9.81
N PHE A 180 -8.49 4.35 -10.86
CA PHE A 180 -8.26 3.54 -12.06
C PHE A 180 -7.57 2.20 -11.77
N PHE A 181 -6.58 2.19 -10.87
CA PHE A 181 -5.92 0.95 -10.44
C PHE A 181 -6.67 0.18 -9.36
N ARG A 182 -7.35 0.90 -8.45
CA ARG A 182 -8.09 0.29 -7.34
C ARG A 182 -9.33 -0.47 -7.80
N ILE A 183 -10.11 0.06 -8.74
CA ILE A 183 -11.39 -0.54 -9.14
C ILE A 183 -11.19 -1.97 -9.68
N PRO A 184 -10.33 -2.23 -10.68
CA PRO A 184 -10.16 -3.58 -11.23
C PRO A 184 -9.61 -4.57 -10.19
N LEU A 185 -8.62 -4.14 -9.41
CA LEU A 185 -7.98 -5.02 -8.44
C LEU A 185 -8.90 -5.33 -7.26
N ASN A 186 -9.64 -4.34 -6.76
CA ASN A 186 -10.60 -4.58 -5.68
C ASN A 186 -11.77 -5.44 -6.15
N ILE A 187 -12.23 -5.30 -7.40
CA ILE A 187 -13.21 -6.22 -8.00
C ILE A 187 -12.65 -7.64 -8.00
N PHE A 188 -11.41 -7.84 -8.46
CA PHE A 188 -10.75 -9.15 -8.43
C PHE A 188 -10.71 -9.74 -7.01
N VAL A 189 -10.28 -8.94 -6.02
CA VAL A 189 -10.25 -9.37 -4.61
C VAL A 189 -11.65 -9.72 -4.11
N CYS A 190 -12.66 -8.91 -4.42
CA CYS A 190 -14.05 -9.21 -4.06
C CYS A 190 -14.54 -10.52 -4.69
N VAL A 191 -14.18 -10.82 -5.94
CA VAL A 191 -14.53 -12.09 -6.59
C VAL A 191 -13.86 -13.28 -5.89
N VAL A 192 -12.59 -13.15 -5.51
CA VAL A 192 -11.87 -14.19 -4.75
C VAL A 192 -12.52 -14.41 -3.37
N LEU A 193 -12.83 -13.33 -2.65
CA LEU A 193 -13.50 -13.38 -1.35
C LEU A 193 -14.94 -13.91 -1.45
N TYR A 194 -15.67 -13.60 -2.52
CA TYR A 194 -17.01 -14.17 -2.75
C TYR A 194 -16.95 -15.69 -2.90
N ASN A 195 -15.87 -16.21 -3.48
CA ASN A 195 -15.62 -17.64 -3.62
C ASN A 195 -14.86 -18.23 -2.42
N VAL A 196 -14.91 -17.61 -1.23
CA VAL A 196 -14.22 -18.11 -0.01
C VAL A 196 -14.65 -19.50 0.43
N ASN A 197 -15.88 -19.90 0.14
CA ASN A 197 -16.34 -21.26 0.43
C ASN A 197 -15.70 -22.31 -0.50
N ALA A 198 -15.17 -21.89 -1.66
CA ALA A 198 -14.52 -22.76 -2.63
C ALA A 198 -13.00 -22.86 -2.44
N PHE A 199 -12.37 -21.88 -1.77
CA PHE A 199 -10.91 -21.83 -1.59
C PHE A 199 -10.51 -21.84 -0.11
N PRO A 200 -9.57 -22.72 0.29
CA PRO A 200 -9.09 -22.72 1.67
C PRO A 200 -8.39 -21.41 2.01
N ILE A 201 -8.53 -20.95 3.26
CA ILE A 201 -7.94 -19.71 3.80
C ILE A 201 -6.43 -19.64 3.52
N THR A 202 -5.75 -20.79 3.59
CA THR A 202 -4.35 -21.02 3.20
C THR A 202 -4.04 -20.48 1.79
N VAL A 203 -4.87 -20.80 0.79
CA VAL A 203 -4.67 -20.33 -0.59
C VAL A 203 -4.87 -18.81 -0.68
N MET A 204 -5.82 -18.25 0.06
CA MET A 204 -6.04 -16.80 0.08
C MET A 204 -4.85 -16.02 0.65
N PHE A 205 -4.29 -16.48 1.78
CA PHE A 205 -3.07 -15.89 2.33
C PHE A 205 -1.87 -16.07 1.39
N GLY A 206 -1.77 -17.22 0.72
CA GLY A 206 -0.76 -17.44 -0.32
C GLY A 206 -0.87 -16.45 -1.48
N MET A 207 -2.09 -16.17 -1.96
CA MET A 207 -2.35 -15.16 -2.99
C MET A 207 -1.97 -13.75 -2.52
N CYS A 208 -2.33 -13.37 -1.29
CA CYS A 208 -1.90 -12.10 -0.70
C CYS A 208 -0.37 -12.01 -0.58
N ALA A 209 0.31 -13.09 -0.19
CA ALA A 209 1.77 -13.13 -0.13
C ALA A 209 2.40 -12.90 -1.52
N ILE A 210 1.85 -13.50 -2.57
CA ILE A 210 2.28 -13.28 -3.97
C ILE A 210 2.05 -11.83 -4.39
N PHE A 211 0.89 -11.24 -4.07
CA PHE A 211 0.60 -9.84 -4.39
C PHE A 211 1.56 -8.87 -3.71
N LEU A 212 1.87 -9.10 -2.44
CA LEU A 212 2.86 -8.31 -1.70
C LEU A 212 4.29 -8.50 -2.22
N PHE A 213 4.63 -9.73 -2.65
CA PHE A 213 5.91 -9.99 -3.30
C PHE A 213 6.01 -9.25 -4.64
N MET A 214 4.96 -9.28 -5.46
CA MET A 214 4.88 -8.51 -6.70
C MET A 214 4.98 -7.00 -6.41
N ALA A 215 4.31 -6.50 -5.38
CA ALA A 215 4.43 -5.12 -4.94
C ALA A 215 5.89 -4.77 -4.56
N SER A 216 6.63 -5.68 -3.92
CA SER A 216 8.06 -5.50 -3.65
C SER A 216 8.90 -5.41 -4.93
N VAL A 217 8.59 -6.22 -5.95
CA VAL A 217 9.31 -6.18 -7.24
C VAL A 217 9.02 -4.87 -7.97
N LEU A 218 7.75 -4.44 -7.99
CA LEU A 218 7.34 -3.16 -8.57
C LEU A 218 7.98 -1.98 -7.82
N GLN A 219 8.05 -2.04 -6.49
CA GLN A 219 8.72 -1.03 -5.67
C GLN A 219 10.20 -0.90 -6.00
N ARG A 220 10.88 -2.02 -6.25
CA ARG A 220 12.28 -2.03 -6.71
C ARG A 220 12.43 -1.40 -8.10
N ARG A 221 11.51 -1.67 -9.02
CA ARG A 221 11.50 -1.02 -10.34
C ARG A 221 11.29 0.48 -10.21
N LEU A 222 10.33 0.89 -9.38
CA LEU A 222 10.06 2.30 -9.10
C LEU A 222 11.29 3.03 -8.56
N MET A 223 12.05 2.41 -7.66
CA MET A 223 13.32 2.97 -7.18
C MET A 223 14.30 3.22 -8.33
N VAL A 224 14.54 2.22 -9.18
CA VAL A 224 15.51 2.32 -10.29
C VAL A 224 15.09 3.41 -11.28
N VAL A 225 13.80 3.49 -11.60
CA VAL A 225 13.24 4.51 -12.50
C VAL A 225 13.35 5.90 -11.88
N ALA A 226 13.04 6.04 -10.59
CA ALA A 226 13.16 7.32 -9.87
C ALA A 226 14.62 7.81 -9.81
N GLU A 227 15.59 6.91 -9.59
CA GLU A 227 17.01 7.24 -9.60
C GLU A 227 17.51 7.66 -10.99
N SER A 228 17.15 6.90 -12.04
CA SER A 228 17.49 7.21 -13.43
C SER A 228 16.99 8.60 -13.86
N HIS A 229 15.76 8.96 -13.50
CA HIS A 229 15.20 10.27 -13.82
C HIS A 229 15.90 11.41 -13.06
N LYS A 230 16.30 11.16 -11.81
CA LYS A 230 17.06 12.14 -11.01
C LYS A 230 18.44 12.38 -11.61
N THR A 231 19.16 11.34 -12.01
CA THR A 231 20.47 11.47 -12.68
C THR A 231 20.36 12.24 -13.99
N LYS A 232 19.41 11.89 -14.86
CA LYS A 232 19.17 12.62 -16.12
C LYS A 232 18.85 14.11 -15.91
N SER A 233 18.06 14.43 -14.89
CA SER A 233 17.74 15.83 -14.56
C SER A 233 18.97 16.61 -14.07
N LEU A 234 19.85 15.94 -13.32
CA LEU A 234 21.09 16.55 -12.82
C LEU A 234 22.05 16.81 -13.98
N ASP A 235 22.23 15.84 -14.87
CA ASP A 235 23.09 15.97 -16.05
C ASP A 235 22.59 17.10 -16.96
N THR A 236 21.27 17.18 -17.19
CA THR A 236 20.66 18.26 -18.00
C THR A 236 20.90 19.63 -17.35
N TRP A 237 20.75 19.74 -16.03
CA TRP A 237 20.99 21.01 -15.32
C TRP A 237 22.46 21.43 -15.37
N VAL A 238 23.39 20.48 -15.23
CA VAL A 238 24.83 20.73 -15.36
C VAL A 238 25.15 21.23 -16.77
N VAL A 239 24.64 20.56 -17.80
CA VAL A 239 24.84 20.96 -19.22
C VAL A 239 24.25 22.33 -19.51
N THR A 240 23.05 22.65 -19.00
CA THR A 240 22.45 23.99 -19.16
C THR A 240 23.30 25.06 -18.47
N LYS A 241 23.76 24.78 -17.24
CA LYS A 241 24.60 25.72 -16.49
C LYS A 241 25.94 25.98 -17.18
N GLU A 242 26.58 24.95 -17.74
CA GLU A 242 27.83 25.11 -18.49
C GLU A 242 27.62 25.98 -19.75
N ARG A 243 26.53 25.75 -20.51
CA ARG A 243 26.17 26.59 -21.65
C ARG A 243 25.90 28.05 -21.28
N ASP A 244 25.20 28.28 -20.17
CA ASP A 244 24.93 29.64 -19.69
C ASP A 244 26.22 30.35 -19.25
N THR A 245 27.20 29.61 -18.72
CA THR A 245 28.51 30.14 -18.31
C THR A 245 29.40 30.46 -19.53
N GLU A 246 29.35 29.67 -20.60
CA GLU A 246 30.06 29.95 -21.87
C GLU A 246 29.45 31.11 -22.66
N ALA A 247 28.18 31.45 -22.41
CA ALA A 247 27.46 32.53 -23.08
C ALA A 247 27.66 33.91 -22.42
N GLU A 248 28.29 34.00 -21.24
CA GLU A 248 28.69 35.29 -20.67
C GLU A 248 29.86 35.87 -21.49
N PRO A 249 29.70 37.01 -22.18
CA PRO A 249 30.82 37.65 -22.85
C PRO A 249 31.86 38.03 -21.80
N LEU A 250 33.09 37.55 -21.99
CA LEU A 250 34.28 38.00 -21.27
C LEU A 250 34.40 39.52 -21.42
N ASN A 251 33.80 40.27 -20.49
CA ASN A 251 34.04 41.69 -20.33
C ASN A 251 35.47 41.84 -19.79
N ILE A 252 36.42 41.89 -20.72
CA ILE A 252 37.80 42.37 -20.52
C ILE A 252 37.89 43.74 -21.17
#